data_AF-A0A1P6C4E5-F1
#
_entry.id   AF-A0A1P6C4E5-F1
#
_cell.length_a   1.000
_cell.length_b   1.000
_cell.length_c   1.000
_cell.angle_alpha   90.00
_cell.angle_beta   90.00
_cell.angle_gamma   90.00
#
_symmetry.space_group_name_H-M   'P 1'
#
loop_
_entity.id
_entity.type
_entity.pdbx_description
1 polymer ?
#
loop_
_entity_poly.entity_id
_entity_poly.type
_entity_poly.pdbx_seq_one_letter_code
_entity_poly.pdbx_strand_id
1 'polypeptide(L)'
;MMSSLFHEPAVKKLLGWKQGDEEEKWAEKAVDSLVKKLKKKKNGQGTIEDLEFALANPGSHSKCVTIPRSLDGRLQVSHRKGLPHVIYCKVWRWRDLQSHHELKSVPECLYSYDSKQPLICINPYHYQKIESQIIPVAVPHSVPFSNILHRDMPSSVSSIPPNTYGHHHSLEVSSSLNAPLEYCAYRDTSSYSSVLCRYSARIAKQCHQK
;
A
#
# COMPACT_ATOMS: atom_id res chain seq x y z
N MET A 1 -12.34 -23.86 -29.30
CA MET A 1 -13.53 -23.14 -28.78
C MET A 1 -13.13 -21.69 -28.55
N MET A 2 -13.68 -20.78 -29.35
CA MET A 2 -13.35 -19.35 -29.36
C MET A 2 -14.10 -18.62 -28.24
N SER A 3 -13.38 -18.05 -27.27
CA SER A 3 -13.97 -17.30 -26.13
C SER A 3 -13.79 -15.78 -26.24
N SER A 4 -13.66 -15.23 -27.45
CA SER A 4 -13.17 -13.86 -27.67
C SER A 4 -14.17 -12.85 -28.26
N LEU A 5 -15.49 -13.04 -28.18
CA LEU A 5 -16.42 -12.11 -28.87
C LEU A 5 -17.50 -11.40 -28.06
N PHE A 6 -17.65 -11.64 -26.76
CA PHE A 6 -18.52 -10.80 -25.92
C PHE A 6 -17.90 -10.56 -24.55
N HIS A 7 -16.91 -9.64 -24.51
CA HIS A 7 -16.57 -9.01 -23.24
C HIS A 7 -17.81 -8.26 -22.75
N GLU A 8 -18.22 -8.57 -21.53
CA GLU A 8 -19.36 -7.93 -20.87
C GLU A 8 -19.22 -6.40 -20.93
N PRO A 9 -20.30 -5.63 -21.20
CA PRO A 9 -20.21 -4.17 -21.39
C PRO A 9 -19.44 -3.42 -20.29
N ALA A 10 -19.62 -3.84 -19.03
CA ALA A 10 -18.91 -3.29 -17.89
C ALA A 10 -17.39 -3.57 -17.95
N VAL A 11 -16.98 -4.79 -18.31
CA VAL A 11 -15.56 -5.15 -18.43
C VAL A 11 -14.90 -4.32 -19.53
N LYS A 12 -15.55 -4.18 -20.69
CA LYS A 12 -15.04 -3.33 -21.78
C LYS A 12 -14.87 -1.88 -21.34
N LYS A 13 -15.85 -1.32 -20.63
CA LYS A 13 -15.81 0.05 -20.13
C LYS A 13 -14.70 0.23 -19.08
N LEU A 14 -14.54 -0.71 -18.15
CA LEU A 14 -13.49 -0.67 -17.13
C LEU A 14 -12.08 -0.85 -17.71
N LEU A 15 -11.93 -1.63 -18.78
CA LEU A 15 -10.67 -1.77 -19.50
C LEU A 15 -10.29 -0.52 -20.30
N GLY A 16 -11.25 0.29 -20.73
CA GLY A 16 -10.99 1.59 -21.36
C GLY A 16 -10.23 2.57 -20.46
N TRP A 17 -10.21 2.35 -19.14
CA TRP A 17 -9.46 3.16 -18.17
C TRP A 17 -8.08 2.60 -17.82
N LYS A 18 -7.70 1.43 -18.35
CA LYS A 18 -6.44 0.74 -18.04
C LYS A 18 -5.24 1.55 -18.56
N GLN A 19 -4.09 1.50 -17.88
CA GLN A 19 -2.84 2.13 -18.33
C GLN A 19 -1.95 1.17 -19.17
N GLY A 20 -1.81 1.44 -20.48
CA GLY A 20 -0.82 0.83 -21.38
C GLY A 20 -1.09 -0.61 -21.83
N ASP A 21 -0.31 -1.12 -22.79
CA ASP A 21 -0.72 -2.29 -23.59
C ASP A 21 -0.03 -3.63 -23.21
N GLU A 22 1.16 -3.61 -22.60
CA GLU A 22 2.00 -4.82 -22.49
C GLU A 22 1.51 -5.93 -21.52
N GLU A 23 0.71 -5.61 -20.49
CA GLU A 23 0.21 -6.59 -19.49
C GLU A 23 -1.31 -6.83 -19.59
N GLU A 24 -1.86 -6.53 -20.78
CA GLU A 24 -3.30 -6.50 -21.07
C GLU A 24 -4.05 -7.76 -20.69
N LYS A 25 -3.59 -8.93 -21.14
CA LYS A 25 -4.29 -10.21 -20.90
C LYS A 25 -4.46 -10.53 -19.42
N TRP A 26 -3.55 -10.07 -18.56
CA TRP A 26 -3.68 -10.30 -17.13
C TRP A 26 -4.62 -9.30 -16.48
N ALA A 27 -4.54 -8.02 -16.86
CA ALA A 27 -5.45 -6.97 -16.40
C ALA A 27 -6.91 -7.29 -16.79
N GLU A 28 -7.15 -7.77 -18.00
CA GLU A 28 -8.46 -8.26 -18.46
C GLU A 28 -9.05 -9.29 -17.50
N LYS A 29 -8.26 -10.32 -17.15
CA LYS A 29 -8.70 -11.35 -16.19
C LYS A 29 -8.97 -10.79 -14.80
N ALA A 30 -8.19 -9.81 -14.35
CA ALA A 30 -8.37 -9.15 -13.06
C ALA A 30 -9.68 -8.35 -13.00
N VAL A 31 -9.97 -7.60 -14.06
CA VAL A 31 -11.19 -6.78 -14.19
C VAL A 31 -12.41 -7.68 -14.40
N ASP A 32 -12.33 -8.68 -15.25
CA ASP A 32 -13.42 -9.66 -15.46
C ASP A 32 -13.78 -10.39 -14.15
N SER A 33 -12.77 -10.83 -13.39
CA SER A 33 -12.99 -11.44 -12.07
C SER A 33 -13.62 -10.48 -11.06
N LEU A 34 -13.25 -9.18 -11.11
CA LEU A 34 -13.84 -8.16 -10.25
C LEU A 34 -15.32 -7.93 -10.60
N VAL A 35 -15.63 -7.73 -11.87
CA VAL A 35 -17.00 -7.48 -12.35
C VAL A 35 -17.91 -8.63 -11.95
N LYS A 36 -17.47 -9.88 -12.17
CA LYS A 36 -18.19 -11.08 -11.72
C LYS A 36 -18.40 -11.09 -10.20
N LYS A 37 -17.44 -10.62 -9.42
CA LYS A 37 -17.53 -10.55 -7.95
C LYS A 37 -18.51 -9.47 -7.49
N LEU A 38 -18.46 -8.26 -8.08
CA LEU A 38 -19.36 -7.15 -7.75
C LEU A 38 -20.82 -7.46 -8.13
N LYS A 39 -21.04 -8.14 -9.27
CA LYS A 39 -22.39 -8.59 -9.69
C LYS A 39 -23.02 -9.61 -8.77
N LYS A 40 -22.23 -10.52 -8.22
CA LYS A 40 -22.72 -11.55 -7.27
C LYS A 40 -23.19 -10.93 -5.94
N LYS A 41 -22.87 -9.65 -5.69
CA LYS A 41 -23.35 -8.83 -4.55
C LYS A 41 -23.31 -9.55 -3.19
N LYS A 42 -22.27 -10.37 -2.97
CA LYS A 42 -22.07 -11.06 -1.70
C LYS A 42 -21.26 -10.16 -0.77
N ASN A 43 -21.97 -9.50 0.15
CA ASN A 43 -21.47 -8.86 1.36
C ASN A 43 -20.49 -7.67 1.18
N GLY A 44 -20.31 -7.16 -0.04
CA GLY A 44 -19.48 -5.97 -0.31
C GLY A 44 -20.31 -4.68 -0.43
N GLN A 45 -19.69 -3.55 -0.13
CA GLN A 45 -20.16 -2.20 -0.47
C GLN A 45 -19.69 -1.77 -1.86
N GLY A 46 -20.53 -0.99 -2.54
CA GLY A 46 -20.26 -0.38 -3.84
C GLY A 46 -20.68 -1.25 -5.01
N THR A 47 -21.20 -0.62 -6.06
CA THR A 47 -21.60 -1.31 -7.30
C THR A 47 -20.58 -1.09 -8.41
N ILE A 48 -20.83 -1.70 -9.57
CA ILE A 48 -20.04 -1.43 -10.78
C ILE A 48 -20.20 0.03 -11.18
N GLU A 49 -21.40 0.58 -11.04
CA GLU A 49 -21.70 1.97 -11.36
C GLU A 49 -20.95 2.93 -10.44
N ASP A 50 -20.83 2.63 -9.14
CA ASP A 50 -20.01 3.43 -8.22
C ASP A 50 -18.52 3.42 -8.64
N LEU A 51 -18.00 2.28 -9.13
CA LEU A 51 -16.63 2.17 -9.63
C LEU A 51 -16.44 2.94 -10.94
N GLU A 52 -17.37 2.81 -11.88
CA GLU A 52 -17.35 3.56 -13.14
C GLU A 52 -17.42 5.05 -12.89
N PHE A 53 -18.25 5.49 -11.94
CA PHE A 53 -18.32 6.89 -11.53
C PHE A 53 -16.98 7.39 -10.99
N ALA A 54 -16.33 6.62 -10.11
CA ALA A 54 -15.02 6.97 -9.57
C ALA A 54 -13.96 7.09 -10.67
N LEU A 55 -13.94 6.15 -11.63
CA LEU A 55 -13.02 6.16 -12.77
C LEU A 55 -13.24 7.32 -13.73
N ALA A 56 -14.51 7.66 -13.99
CA ALA A 56 -14.89 8.73 -14.90
C ALA A 56 -14.73 10.14 -14.29
N ASN A 57 -14.76 10.27 -12.96
CA ASN A 57 -14.70 11.56 -12.27
C ASN A 57 -13.52 11.62 -11.27
N PRO A 58 -12.27 11.60 -11.75
CA PRO A 58 -11.09 11.77 -10.89
C PRO A 58 -11.20 13.05 -10.05
N GLY A 59 -10.89 12.96 -8.76
CA GLY A 59 -10.95 14.10 -7.83
C GLY A 59 -12.33 14.39 -7.24
N SER A 60 -13.38 13.72 -7.72
CA SER A 60 -14.70 13.76 -7.05
C SER A 60 -14.76 12.76 -5.89
N HIS A 61 -15.49 13.12 -4.84
CA HIS A 61 -15.80 12.17 -3.77
C HIS A 61 -16.60 10.99 -4.34
N SER A 62 -16.08 9.78 -4.13
CA SER A 62 -16.70 8.54 -4.59
C SER A 62 -16.81 7.55 -3.44
N LYS A 63 -17.76 6.61 -3.54
CA LYS A 63 -17.98 5.61 -2.50
C LYS A 63 -16.88 4.54 -2.49
N CYS A 64 -16.71 3.86 -1.37
CA CYS A 64 -15.90 2.66 -1.32
C CYS A 64 -16.53 1.57 -2.20
N VAL A 65 -15.72 0.97 -3.07
CA VAL A 65 -16.04 -0.26 -3.79
C VAL A 65 -15.19 -1.36 -3.19
N THR A 66 -15.80 -2.42 -2.68
CA THR A 66 -15.12 -3.36 -1.78
C THR A 66 -15.25 -4.82 -2.24
N ILE A 67 -14.29 -5.64 -1.81
CA ILE A 67 -14.32 -7.09 -1.98
C ILE A 67 -14.03 -7.79 -0.64
N PRO A 68 -14.47 -9.05 -0.45
CA PRO A 68 -14.09 -9.83 0.73
C PRO A 68 -12.58 -10.01 0.86
N ARG A 69 -12.06 -9.81 2.08
CA ARG A 69 -10.68 -10.07 2.48
C ARG A 69 -10.44 -11.58 2.60
N SER A 70 -9.38 -12.09 1.98
CA SER A 70 -8.87 -13.44 2.25
C SER A 70 -8.14 -13.49 3.59
N LEU A 71 -7.92 -14.68 4.14
CA LEU A 71 -7.20 -14.86 5.41
C LEU A 71 -5.82 -14.19 5.43
N ASP A 72 -5.12 -14.19 4.30
CA ASP A 72 -3.80 -13.59 4.13
C ASP A 72 -3.83 -12.19 3.47
N GLY A 73 -5.02 -11.65 3.20
CA GLY A 73 -5.20 -10.35 2.53
C GLY A 73 -4.85 -10.31 1.04
N ARG A 74 -4.44 -11.43 0.42
CA ARG A 74 -4.03 -11.51 -0.99
C ARG A 74 -5.14 -11.99 -1.92
N LEU A 75 -5.17 -11.43 -3.13
CA LEU A 75 -6.02 -11.87 -4.24
C LEU A 75 -5.19 -12.66 -5.25
N GLN A 76 -5.74 -13.79 -5.71
CA GLN A 76 -5.18 -14.57 -6.80
C GLN A 76 -5.92 -14.30 -8.10
N VAL A 77 -5.19 -13.90 -9.14
CA VAL A 77 -5.70 -13.70 -10.50
C VAL A 77 -4.80 -14.46 -11.48
N SER A 78 -5.36 -15.44 -12.18
CA SER A 78 -4.68 -16.20 -13.24
C SER A 78 -3.26 -16.66 -12.84
N HIS A 79 -3.16 -17.39 -11.71
CA HIS A 79 -1.91 -17.92 -11.12
C HIS A 79 -0.97 -16.91 -10.47
N ARG A 80 -1.27 -15.60 -10.49
CA ARG A 80 -0.49 -14.58 -9.79
C ARG A 80 -1.20 -14.16 -8.50
N LYS A 81 -0.45 -14.00 -7.41
CA LYS A 81 -0.96 -13.50 -6.11
C LYS A 81 -0.45 -12.07 -5.89
N GLY A 82 -1.33 -11.20 -5.43
CA GLY A 82 -0.99 -9.82 -5.09
C GLY A 82 -2.00 -9.20 -4.15
N LEU A 83 -1.73 -7.99 -3.66
CA LEU A 83 -2.68 -7.29 -2.80
C LEU A 83 -3.79 -6.65 -3.64
N PRO A 84 -5.08 -6.79 -3.27
CA PRO A 84 -6.19 -6.33 -4.11
C PRO A 84 -6.09 -4.84 -4.48
N HIS A 85 -5.83 -3.98 -3.51
CA HIS A 85 -5.74 -2.53 -3.72
C HIS A 85 -4.57 -2.16 -4.64
N VAL A 86 -3.40 -2.81 -4.49
CA VAL A 86 -2.24 -2.62 -5.38
C VAL A 86 -2.58 -3.04 -6.81
N ILE A 87 -3.19 -4.22 -6.98
CA ILE A 87 -3.58 -4.75 -8.31
C ILE A 87 -4.43 -3.72 -9.05
N TYR A 88 -5.51 -3.26 -8.43
CA TYR A 88 -6.47 -2.37 -9.09
C TYR A 88 -5.96 -0.92 -9.23
N CYS A 89 -5.15 -0.43 -8.30
CA CYS A 89 -4.45 0.85 -8.47
C CYS A 89 -3.45 0.81 -9.63
N LYS A 90 -2.73 -0.31 -9.81
CA LYS A 90 -1.79 -0.50 -10.92
C LYS A 90 -2.49 -0.55 -12.27
N VAL A 91 -3.65 -1.23 -12.33
CA VAL A 91 -4.46 -1.33 -13.56
C VAL A 91 -4.94 0.05 -14.03
N TRP A 92 -5.48 0.88 -13.13
CA TRP A 92 -6.18 2.11 -13.54
C TRP A 92 -5.38 3.43 -13.36
N ARG A 93 -4.42 3.50 -12.44
CA ARG A 93 -3.72 4.75 -12.12
C ARG A 93 -2.22 4.71 -12.35
N TRP A 94 -1.50 3.76 -11.73
CA TRP A 94 -0.03 3.78 -11.66
C TRP A 94 0.59 2.48 -12.18
N ARG A 95 0.88 2.40 -13.49
CA ARG A 95 1.52 1.22 -14.12
C ARG A 95 2.86 0.85 -13.45
N ASP A 96 3.59 1.85 -12.99
CA ASP A 96 4.91 1.74 -12.40
C ASP A 96 4.89 1.43 -10.90
N LEU A 97 3.70 1.22 -10.30
CA LEU A 97 3.58 0.86 -8.89
C LEU A 97 4.28 -0.48 -8.61
N GLN A 98 5.29 -0.45 -7.74
CA GLN A 98 6.11 -1.63 -7.42
C GLN A 98 5.62 -2.29 -6.13
N SER A 99 5.30 -1.50 -5.12
CA SER A 99 4.96 -2.00 -3.78
C SER A 99 3.74 -1.30 -3.16
N HIS A 100 3.15 -1.97 -2.18
CA HIS A 100 2.09 -1.40 -1.35
C HIS A 100 2.57 -0.25 -0.46
N HIS A 101 3.87 -0.17 -0.15
CA HIS A 101 4.46 0.96 0.60
C HIS A 101 4.38 2.29 -0.14
N GLU A 102 4.19 2.26 -1.46
CA GLU A 102 3.95 3.46 -2.27
C GLU A 102 2.48 3.89 -2.24
N LEU A 103 1.59 3.20 -1.52
CA LEU A 103 0.18 3.56 -1.40
C LEU A 103 -0.17 3.93 0.04
N LYS A 104 -0.85 5.06 0.21
CA LYS A 104 -1.51 5.43 1.46
C LYS A 104 -2.99 5.62 1.23
N SER A 105 -3.84 5.10 2.11
CA SER A 105 -5.29 5.32 2.01
C SER A 105 -5.66 6.76 2.37
N VAL A 106 -6.70 7.29 1.73
CA VAL A 106 -7.30 8.57 2.10
C VAL A 106 -8.14 8.42 3.39
N PRO A 107 -8.25 9.45 4.24
CA PRO A 107 -8.98 9.35 5.51
C PRO A 107 -10.45 8.92 5.38
N GLU A 108 -11.10 9.26 4.27
CA GLU A 108 -12.51 8.96 4.00
C GLU A 108 -12.73 7.49 3.61
N CYS A 109 -11.67 6.72 3.37
CA CYS A 109 -11.77 5.32 2.98
C CYS A 109 -12.05 4.42 4.20
N LEU A 110 -13.32 4.11 4.43
CA LEU A 110 -13.76 3.27 5.56
C LEU A 110 -13.23 1.83 5.52
N TYR A 111 -12.91 1.30 4.33
CA TYR A 111 -12.50 -0.09 4.13
C TYR A 111 -11.07 -0.18 3.58
N SER A 112 -10.16 0.71 4.02
CA SER A 112 -8.78 0.70 3.53
C SER A 112 -8.11 -0.66 3.78
N TYR A 113 -7.09 -1.00 2.99
CA TYR A 113 -6.34 -2.23 3.20
C TYR A 113 -5.74 -2.32 4.61
N ASP A 114 -5.32 -1.21 5.22
CA ASP A 114 -4.70 -1.20 6.54
C ASP A 114 -5.70 -1.33 7.69
N SER A 115 -6.99 -1.06 7.44
CA SER A 115 -8.06 -1.15 8.45
C SER A 115 -8.31 -2.58 8.98
N LYS A 116 -7.74 -3.60 8.34
CA LYS A 116 -7.89 -5.04 8.67
C LYS A 116 -9.34 -5.54 8.78
N GLN A 117 -10.28 -4.79 8.21
CA GLN A 117 -11.69 -5.17 8.13
C GLN A 117 -11.92 -6.39 7.22
N PRO A 118 -13.07 -7.10 7.37
CA PRO A 118 -13.42 -8.24 6.53
C PRO A 118 -13.61 -7.89 5.05
N LEU A 119 -13.72 -6.59 4.73
CA LEU A 119 -13.80 -6.06 3.38
C LEU A 119 -12.57 -5.19 3.08
N ILE A 120 -12.16 -5.16 1.82
CA ILE A 120 -11.07 -4.32 1.32
C ILE A 120 -11.61 -3.44 0.20
N CYS A 121 -11.40 -2.13 0.30
CA CYS A 121 -11.68 -1.18 -0.75
C CYS A 121 -10.66 -1.31 -1.88
N ILE A 122 -11.17 -1.35 -3.11
CA ILE A 122 -10.39 -1.43 -4.35
C ILE A 122 -10.57 -0.20 -5.24
N ASN A 123 -11.34 0.80 -4.79
CA ASN A 123 -11.47 2.07 -5.51
C ASN A 123 -10.09 2.74 -5.56
N PRO A 124 -9.49 2.93 -6.75
CA PRO A 124 -8.12 3.41 -6.84
C PRO A 124 -7.98 4.87 -6.41
N TYR A 125 -9.07 5.65 -6.35
CA TYR A 125 -9.09 7.03 -5.85
C TYR A 125 -9.22 7.15 -4.33
N HIS A 126 -9.35 6.01 -3.63
CA HIS A 126 -9.26 5.94 -2.17
C HIS A 126 -7.83 5.70 -1.67
N TYR A 127 -6.86 5.70 -2.59
CA TYR A 127 -5.45 5.59 -2.30
C TYR A 127 -4.71 6.75 -2.97
N GLN A 128 -3.62 7.18 -2.35
CA GLN A 128 -2.69 8.17 -2.85
C GLN A 128 -1.33 7.53 -3.02
N LYS A 129 -0.67 7.78 -4.16
CA LYS A 129 0.72 7.35 -4.35
C LYS A 129 1.62 8.26 -3.53
N ILE A 130 2.47 7.66 -2.72
CA ILE A 130 3.49 8.30 -1.90
C ILE A 130 4.87 7.79 -2.30
N GLU A 131 5.90 8.56 -1.99
CA GLU A 131 7.27 8.11 -2.17
C GLU A 131 7.62 7.08 -1.08
N SER A 132 8.23 5.96 -1.48
CA SER A 132 8.72 4.96 -0.53
C SER A 132 9.86 5.58 0.27
N GLN A 133 9.70 5.73 1.58
CA GLN A 133 10.79 6.21 2.43
C GLN A 133 11.90 5.16 2.46
N ILE A 134 12.93 5.36 1.65
CA ILE A 134 14.17 4.60 1.72
C ILE A 134 14.93 5.20 2.91
N ILE A 135 14.72 4.67 4.11
CA ILE A 135 15.60 5.00 5.23
C ILE A 135 16.92 4.28 4.92
N PRO A 136 18.04 4.98 4.68
CA PRO A 136 19.33 4.31 4.56
C PRO A 136 19.58 3.62 5.90
N VAL A 137 19.75 2.30 5.90
CA VAL A 137 20.22 1.58 7.07
C VAL A 137 21.59 2.17 7.40
N ALA A 138 21.65 3.02 8.42
CA ALA A 138 22.91 3.43 9.00
C ALA A 138 23.53 2.18 9.63
N VAL A 139 24.42 1.54 8.88
CA VAL A 139 25.26 0.47 9.41
C VAL A 139 26.07 1.12 10.53
N PRO A 140 25.99 0.66 11.79
CA PRO A 140 26.90 1.14 12.81
C PRO A 140 28.30 0.71 12.38
N HIS A 141 29.10 1.64 11.87
CA HIS A 141 30.53 1.40 11.72
C HIS A 141 31.07 1.20 13.13
N SER A 142 31.40 -0.06 13.48
CA SER A 142 32.20 -0.33 14.66
C SER A 142 33.50 0.45 14.51
N VAL A 143 33.67 1.47 15.34
CA VAL A 143 34.93 2.19 15.47
C VAL A 143 36.03 1.17 15.79
N PRO A 144 37.13 1.10 15.01
CA PRO A 144 38.25 0.27 15.41
C PRO A 144 38.87 0.91 16.66
N PHE A 145 38.82 0.20 17.78
CA PHE A 145 39.55 0.56 18.99
C PHE A 145 41.02 0.75 18.61
N SER A 146 41.47 2.01 18.64
CA SER A 146 42.88 2.35 18.48
C SER A 146 43.60 1.99 19.77
N ASN A 147 44.55 1.07 19.67
CA ASN A 147 45.47 0.71 20.75
C ASN A 147 46.20 1.96 21.26
N ILE A 148 45.91 2.38 22.49
CA ILE A 148 46.72 3.35 23.23
C ILE A 148 47.53 2.60 24.28
N LEU A 149 48.80 2.46 23.93
CA LEU A 149 50.02 2.31 24.72
C LEU A 149 49.92 2.18 26.25
N HIS A 150 50.56 1.11 26.73
CA HIS A 150 51.51 1.05 27.84
C HIS A 150 51.32 2.04 29.00
N ARG A 151 50.94 1.50 30.16
CA ARG A 151 51.51 1.94 31.44
C ARG A 151 51.74 0.74 32.35
N ASP A 152 52.99 0.57 32.72
CA ASP A 152 53.50 -0.43 33.65
C ASP A 152 52.83 -0.31 35.03
N MET A 153 52.49 -1.45 35.64
CA MET A 153 52.56 -1.62 37.11
C MET A 153 52.56 -3.12 37.49
N PRO A 154 53.35 -3.54 38.49
CA PRO A 154 53.85 -4.91 38.57
C PRO A 154 52.97 -5.86 39.38
N SER A 155 53.31 -7.12 39.19
CA SER A 155 52.84 -8.37 39.78
C SER A 155 52.66 -8.35 41.30
N SER A 156 51.54 -8.90 41.77
CA SER A 156 51.51 -9.69 43.00
C SER A 156 50.33 -10.66 42.99
N VAL A 157 50.59 -11.82 43.57
CA VAL A 157 49.90 -13.11 43.42
C VAL A 157 48.73 -13.29 44.40
N SER A 158 48.04 -14.43 44.27
CA SER A 158 47.09 -15.06 45.20
C SER A 158 45.63 -14.59 45.10
N SER A 159 44.59 -15.42 45.22
CA SER A 159 44.35 -16.87 45.24
C SER A 159 42.82 -17.02 45.27
N ILE A 160 42.26 -18.03 44.60
CA ILE A 160 40.82 -18.34 44.59
C ILE A 160 40.41 -18.88 45.99
N PRO A 161 39.16 -18.67 46.46
CA PRO A 161 38.18 -19.78 46.43
C PRO A 161 36.75 -19.37 46.00
N PRO A 162 35.85 -20.35 45.77
CA PRO A 162 34.65 -20.21 44.94
C PRO A 162 33.35 -19.93 45.70
N ASN A 163 32.35 -19.47 44.92
CA ASN A 163 30.89 -19.58 45.06
C ASN A 163 30.30 -19.95 46.43
N THR A 164 29.42 -19.10 46.93
CA THR A 164 28.22 -19.51 47.67
C THR A 164 26.99 -18.72 47.24
N TYR A 165 25.91 -19.47 47.02
CA TYR A 165 24.57 -19.05 46.63
C TYR A 165 23.90 -18.15 47.68
N GLY A 166 22.95 -17.31 47.22
CA GLY A 166 21.74 -17.08 48.02
C GLY A 166 21.08 -15.71 47.94
N HIS A 167 19.95 -15.69 47.22
CA HIS A 167 18.67 -15.05 47.58
C HIS A 167 18.46 -13.52 47.49
N HIS A 168 17.40 -13.21 46.73
CA HIS A 168 16.32 -12.24 46.98
C HIS A 168 16.66 -10.74 47.12
N HIS A 169 16.14 -9.89 46.23
CA HIS A 169 14.86 -9.20 46.44
C HIS A 169 14.47 -8.34 45.23
N SER A 170 13.19 -8.38 44.89
CA SER A 170 12.46 -7.49 43.98
C SER A 170 12.59 -6.01 44.37
N LEU A 171 12.59 -5.11 43.38
CA LEU A 171 11.92 -3.81 43.49
C LEU A 171 11.42 -3.34 42.11
N GLU A 172 10.12 -3.06 42.08
CA GLU A 172 9.37 -2.30 41.09
C GLU A 172 9.89 -0.86 40.97
N VAL A 173 9.82 -0.24 39.79
CA VAL A 173 9.36 1.17 39.67
C VAL A 173 8.66 1.37 38.33
N SER A 174 7.44 1.90 38.47
CA SER A 174 6.44 2.28 37.50
C SER A 174 6.73 3.59 36.74
N SER A 175 6.00 3.77 35.63
CA SER A 175 5.47 5.05 35.10
C SER A 175 6.51 6.06 34.56
N SER A 176 6.24 6.87 33.53
CA SER A 176 5.01 7.54 33.13
C SER A 176 5.18 8.16 31.72
N LEU A 177 4.15 7.99 30.88
CA LEU A 177 3.43 9.05 30.16
C LEU A 177 4.20 10.32 29.73
N ASN A 178 4.32 10.55 28.41
CA ASN A 178 3.48 11.50 27.65
C ASN A 178 4.10 11.83 26.28
N ALA A 179 3.25 11.83 25.26
CA ALA A 179 3.55 12.22 23.87
C ALA A 179 3.85 13.73 23.75
N PRO A 180 4.22 14.21 22.55
CA PRO A 180 3.14 14.68 21.69
C PRO A 180 3.27 14.34 20.20
N LEU A 181 2.08 14.28 19.60
CA LEU A 181 1.75 14.25 18.18
C LEU A 181 2.48 15.35 17.42
N GLU A 182 3.27 14.99 16.40
CA GLU A 182 3.55 15.92 15.30
C GLU A 182 2.62 15.62 14.12
N TYR A 183 1.72 16.58 13.95
CA TYR A 183 0.92 16.86 12.79
C TYR A 183 1.84 17.16 11.59
N CYS A 184 2.04 16.18 10.69
CA CYS A 184 2.71 16.46 9.43
C CYS A 184 1.77 17.28 8.53
N ALA A 185 1.98 18.59 8.55
CA ALA A 185 1.32 19.56 7.69
C ALA A 185 1.47 19.18 6.20
N TYR A 186 0.34 19.18 5.50
CA TYR A 186 0.25 19.20 4.05
C TYR A 186 1.12 20.33 3.49
N ARG A 187 2.09 19.99 2.63
CA ARG A 187 2.70 20.95 1.69
C ARG A 187 2.49 20.45 0.26
N ASP A 188 1.49 21.04 -0.38
CA ASP A 188 1.38 21.10 -1.83
C ASP A 188 2.19 22.30 -2.34
N THR A 189 2.99 22.09 -3.39
CA THR A 189 3.07 22.96 -4.59
C THR A 189 4.18 22.45 -5.50
N SER A 190 3.83 21.75 -6.59
CA SER A 190 4.54 21.76 -7.89
C SER A 190 3.99 20.68 -8.85
N SER A 191 3.57 19.52 -8.35
CA SER A 191 3.20 18.38 -9.22
C SER A 191 1.78 18.46 -9.82
N TYR A 192 0.87 19.22 -9.20
CA TYR A 192 -0.54 19.34 -9.62
C TYR A 192 -0.70 19.87 -11.06
N SER A 193 0.19 20.77 -11.50
CA SER A 193 0.15 21.37 -12.84
C SER A 193 0.43 20.36 -13.97
N SER A 194 1.38 19.45 -13.75
CA SER A 194 1.79 18.48 -14.79
C SER A 194 0.78 17.34 -14.97
N VAL A 195 0.06 17.01 -13.90
CA VAL A 195 -0.96 15.96 -13.87
C VAL A 195 -2.23 16.49 -14.55
N LEU A 196 -2.73 17.67 -14.16
CA LEU A 196 -3.88 18.28 -14.85
C LEU A 196 -3.67 18.44 -16.36
N CYS A 197 -2.45 18.76 -16.81
CA CYS A 197 -2.15 18.90 -18.23
C CYS A 197 -2.33 17.59 -19.02
N ARG A 198 -1.99 16.42 -18.44
CA ARG A 198 -2.21 15.11 -19.09
C ARG A 198 -3.66 14.63 -18.97
N TYR A 199 -4.38 15.08 -17.94
CA TYR A 199 -5.79 14.74 -17.71
C TYR A 199 -6.73 15.52 -18.64
N SER A 200 -6.52 16.83 -18.82
CA SER A 200 -7.31 17.65 -19.76
C SER A 200 -7.19 17.16 -21.22
N ALA A 201 -6.02 16.66 -21.62
CA ALA A 201 -5.80 16.10 -22.95
C ALA A 201 -6.61 14.82 -23.23
N ARG A 202 -7.00 14.05 -22.19
CA ARG A 202 -7.83 12.83 -22.36
C ARG A 202 -9.33 13.14 -22.39
N ILE A 203 -9.81 14.09 -21.57
CA ILE A 203 -11.22 14.57 -21.66
C ILE A 203 -11.49 15.16 -23.05
N ALA A 204 -10.54 15.93 -23.60
CA ALA A 204 -10.66 16.51 -24.94
C ALA A 204 -10.76 15.43 -26.06
N LYS A 205 -10.07 14.29 -25.91
CA LYS A 205 -10.18 13.17 -26.87
C LYS A 205 -11.49 12.41 -26.77
N GLN A 206 -12.13 12.38 -25.60
CA GLN A 206 -13.42 11.70 -25.40
C GLN A 206 -14.61 12.52 -25.93
N CYS A 207 -14.49 13.86 -25.99
CA CYS A 207 -15.54 14.75 -26.51
C CYS A 207 -15.62 14.81 -28.05
N HIS A 208 -14.57 14.42 -28.77
CA HIS A 208 -14.53 14.47 -30.24
C HIS A 208 -15.09 13.22 -30.94
N GLN A 209 -15.70 12.30 -30.19
CA GLN A 209 -16.20 11.01 -30.69
C GLN A 209 -17.70 10.79 -30.40
N LYS A 210 -18.47 11.90 -30.31
CA LYS A 210 -19.94 11.88 -30.37
C LYS A 210 -20.41 12.57 -31.64
#